data_AF-A0AAP2DY34-F1
#
_entry.id   AF-A0AAP2DY34-F1
#
_cell.length_a   1.000
_cell.length_b   1.000
_cell.length_c   1.000
_cell.angle_alpha   90.00
_cell.angle_beta   90.00
_cell.angle_gamma   90.00
#
_symmetry.space_group_name_H-M   'P 1'
#
loop_
_entity.id
_entity.type
_entity.pdbx_description
1 polymer ?
#
loop_
_entity_poly.entity_id
_entity_poly.type
_entity_poly.pdbx_seq_one_letter_code
_entity_poly.pdbx_strand_id
1 'polypeptide(L)'
;MKHLHLYLIALLTWNITIPAVAQGDRYTAAMQPHIHTVYTADTVPPLQNAVNALERIATAEKTRWEPYYYTSFGYVMMMNYEKDKLQKDRYLDLASKALAHAGTLVPQESEVVALEGFILMMRVSIDPASRGQQYAGQATQTLARAVALNPQNPRALALLAQMQYGMAQFFGSSTAEACANARSATEKFATFQPANPLAPQWGRSMAEKLQSTCKE
;
A
#
# COMPACT_ATOMS: atom_id res chain seq x y z
N MET A 1 -39.47 38.52 54.11
CA MET A 1 -38.67 37.29 54.30
C MET A 1 -39.20 36.19 53.40
N LYS A 2 -38.31 35.66 52.55
CA LYS A 2 -38.28 34.32 51.92
C LYS A 2 -38.03 34.41 50.40
N HIS A 3 -36.74 34.24 50.09
CA HIS A 3 -36.16 34.08 48.78
C HIS A 3 -36.68 32.79 48.13
N LEU A 4 -37.10 32.85 46.86
CA LEU A 4 -37.34 31.68 46.03
C LEU A 4 -36.30 31.71 44.90
N HIS A 5 -35.27 30.88 45.05
CA HIS A 5 -34.12 30.81 44.15
C HIS A 5 -34.47 30.12 42.83
N LEU A 6 -34.14 30.77 41.70
CA LEU A 6 -34.02 30.14 40.38
C LEU A 6 -32.93 29.04 40.45
N TYR A 7 -33.28 27.81 40.10
CA TYR A 7 -32.29 26.75 39.86
C TYR A 7 -31.88 26.75 38.38
N LEU A 8 -30.71 27.31 38.07
CA LEU A 8 -30.01 27.07 36.81
C LEU A 8 -29.34 25.69 36.90
N ILE A 9 -29.81 24.71 36.13
CA ILE A 9 -29.15 23.41 35.99
C ILE A 9 -28.02 23.59 34.97
N ALA A 10 -26.79 23.75 35.46
CA ALA A 10 -25.59 23.68 34.64
C ALA A 10 -25.24 22.20 34.39
N LEU A 11 -25.51 21.71 33.17
CA LEU A 11 -25.06 20.41 32.68
C LEU A 11 -23.53 20.46 32.49
N LEU A 12 -22.79 20.05 33.51
CA LEU A 12 -21.34 19.89 33.46
C LEU A 12 -21.02 18.65 32.61
N THR A 13 -20.73 18.82 31.33
CA THR A 13 -20.26 17.72 30.48
C THR A 13 -18.81 17.40 30.84
N TRP A 14 -18.63 16.30 31.58
CA TRP A 14 -17.32 15.73 31.88
C TRP A 14 -16.71 15.20 30.57
N ASN A 15 -15.90 16.02 29.92
CA ASN A 15 -15.11 15.58 28.77
C ASN A 15 -13.94 14.74 29.30
N ILE A 16 -14.10 13.42 29.28
CA ILE A 16 -13.00 12.49 29.53
C ILE A 16 -12.07 12.56 28.32
N THR A 17 -11.03 13.39 28.40
CA THR A 17 -9.91 13.36 27.45
C THR A 17 -9.12 12.08 27.67
N ILE A 18 -9.39 11.06 26.85
CA ILE A 18 -8.56 9.87 26.79
C ILE A 18 -7.19 10.30 26.23
N PRO A 19 -6.06 9.95 26.89
CA PRO A 19 -4.74 10.30 26.40
C PRO A 19 -4.47 9.66 25.02
N ALA A 20 -3.94 10.45 24.08
CA ALA A 20 -3.70 10.05 22.68
C ALA A 20 -2.82 8.79 22.52
N VAL A 21 -1.96 8.50 23.51
CA VAL A 21 -1.11 7.31 23.53
C VAL A 21 -1.93 6.02 23.61
N ALA A 22 -3.00 5.99 24.43
CA ALA A 22 -3.85 4.82 24.59
C ALA A 22 -4.71 4.51 23.35
N GLN A 23 -5.00 5.52 22.52
CA GLN A 23 -5.67 5.33 21.24
C GLN A 23 -4.73 4.76 20.18
N GLY A 24 -3.45 5.19 20.14
CA GLY A 24 -2.45 4.68 19.21
C GLY A 24 -2.20 3.17 19.34
N ASP A 25 -2.15 2.67 20.58
CA ASP A 25 -1.96 1.25 20.85
C ASP A 25 -3.16 0.40 20.42
N ARG A 26 -4.39 0.88 20.66
CA ARG A 26 -5.62 0.19 20.24
C ARG A 26 -5.79 0.16 18.73
N TYR A 27 -5.50 1.28 18.06
CA TYR A 27 -5.54 1.38 16.61
C TYR A 27 -4.54 0.40 15.96
N THR A 28 -3.30 0.41 16.44
CA THR A 28 -2.25 -0.49 15.97
C THR A 28 -2.66 -1.96 16.16
N ALA A 29 -3.16 -2.30 17.35
CA ALA A 29 -3.63 -3.65 17.66
C ALA A 29 -4.83 -4.09 16.79
N ALA A 30 -5.71 -3.17 16.41
CA ALA A 30 -6.84 -3.46 15.52
C ALA A 30 -6.39 -3.69 14.07
N MET A 31 -5.34 -3.01 13.61
CA MET A 31 -4.83 -3.10 12.25
C MET A 31 -4.00 -4.37 12.01
N GLN A 32 -3.12 -4.73 12.95
CA GLN A 32 -2.09 -5.75 12.77
C GLN A 32 -2.60 -7.13 12.31
N PRO A 33 -3.69 -7.70 12.87
CA PRO A 33 -4.18 -9.01 12.44
C PRO A 33 -4.57 -9.02 10.96
N HIS A 34 -5.20 -7.94 10.49
CA HIS A 34 -5.67 -7.83 9.10
C HIS A 34 -4.51 -7.57 8.14
N ILE A 35 -3.52 -6.75 8.53
CA ILE A 35 -2.28 -6.59 7.77
C ILE A 35 -1.57 -7.93 7.63
N HIS A 36 -1.45 -8.70 8.73
CA HIS A 36 -0.83 -10.01 8.70
C HIS A 36 -1.56 -10.94 7.72
N THR A 37 -2.89 -11.03 7.78
CA THR A 37 -3.68 -11.82 6.83
C THR A 37 -3.44 -11.37 5.38
N VAL A 38 -3.38 -10.06 5.12
CA VAL A 38 -3.09 -9.55 3.76
C VAL A 38 -1.71 -9.99 3.25
N TYR A 39 -0.74 -10.20 4.14
CA TYR A 39 0.59 -10.68 3.76
C TYR A 39 0.71 -12.19 3.59
N THR A 40 -0.06 -12.97 4.35
CA THR A 40 0.16 -14.43 4.47
C THR A 40 -0.92 -15.28 3.84
N ALA A 41 -2.11 -14.74 3.61
CA ALA A 41 -3.19 -15.50 2.99
C ALA A 41 -2.92 -15.80 1.51
N ASP A 42 -3.27 -17.00 1.09
CA ASP A 42 -3.04 -17.54 -0.26
C ASP A 42 -4.34 -17.78 -1.05
N THR A 43 -5.47 -17.26 -0.56
CA THR A 43 -6.79 -17.40 -1.18
C THR A 43 -7.63 -16.14 -0.97
N VAL A 44 -8.60 -15.92 -1.87
CA VAL A 44 -9.45 -14.72 -1.85
C VAL A 44 -10.31 -14.58 -0.57
N PRO A 45 -10.98 -15.62 -0.04
CA PRO A 45 -11.88 -15.45 1.11
C PRO A 45 -11.23 -14.83 2.37
N PRO A 46 -10.07 -15.30 2.88
CA PRO A 46 -9.40 -14.67 4.01
C PRO A 46 -8.93 -13.24 3.71
N LEU A 47 -8.42 -12.98 2.50
CA LEU A 47 -8.07 -11.63 2.06
C LEU A 47 -9.30 -10.71 2.10
N GLN A 48 -10.47 -11.20 1.66
CA GLN A 48 -11.69 -10.41 1.60
C GLN A 48 -12.18 -10.04 3.00
N ASN A 49 -12.11 -10.98 3.94
CA ASN A 49 -12.43 -10.72 5.33
C ASN A 49 -11.51 -9.66 5.96
N ALA A 50 -10.20 -9.72 5.68
CA ALA A 50 -9.24 -8.73 6.15
C ALA A 50 -9.48 -7.35 5.53
N VAL A 51 -9.69 -7.28 4.21
CA VAL A 51 -10.00 -6.03 3.50
C VAL A 51 -11.29 -5.39 4.03
N ASN A 52 -12.36 -6.17 4.21
CA ASN A 52 -13.61 -5.65 4.77
C ASN A 52 -13.42 -5.07 6.18
N ALA A 53 -12.52 -5.65 6.97
CA ALA A 53 -12.21 -5.13 8.31
C ALA A 53 -11.40 -3.83 8.23
N LEU A 54 -10.39 -3.77 7.36
CA LEU A 54 -9.60 -2.57 7.10
C LEU A 54 -10.48 -1.41 6.59
N GLU A 55 -11.47 -1.68 5.74
CA GLU A 55 -12.44 -0.66 5.27
C GLU A 55 -13.31 -0.11 6.42
N ARG A 56 -13.74 -0.97 7.35
CA ARG A 56 -14.45 -0.51 8.56
C ARG A 56 -13.56 0.37 9.43
N ILE A 57 -12.28 -0.02 9.60
CA ILE A 57 -11.31 0.79 10.33
C ILE A 57 -11.09 2.13 9.61
N ALA A 58 -10.92 2.13 8.30
CA ALA A 58 -10.75 3.34 7.49
C ALA A 58 -11.94 4.32 7.64
N THR A 59 -13.16 3.77 7.74
CA THR A 59 -14.39 4.56 7.94
C THR A 59 -14.44 5.21 9.33
N ALA A 60 -13.92 4.54 10.35
CA ALA A 60 -13.83 5.05 11.72
C ALA A 60 -12.65 6.05 11.89
N GLU A 61 -11.50 5.73 11.29
CA GLU A 61 -10.21 6.42 11.45
C GLU A 61 -9.88 7.27 10.22
N LYS A 62 -10.78 8.19 9.86
CA LYS A 62 -10.79 8.90 8.56
C LYS A 62 -9.54 9.72 8.23
N THR A 63 -8.70 10.02 9.22
CA THR A 63 -7.46 10.79 9.05
C THR A 63 -6.22 9.90 8.95
N ARG A 64 -6.38 8.57 9.03
CA ARG A 64 -5.31 7.59 8.92
C ARG A 64 -5.24 7.04 7.51
N TRP A 65 -4.08 7.06 6.89
CA TRP A 65 -3.89 6.61 5.52
C TRP A 65 -3.59 5.11 5.43
N GLU A 66 -3.07 4.52 6.51
CA GLU A 66 -2.66 3.11 6.58
C GLU A 66 -3.80 2.12 6.30
N PRO A 67 -5.04 2.30 6.81
CA PRO A 67 -6.16 1.40 6.52
C PRO A 67 -6.48 1.38 5.03
N TYR A 68 -6.50 2.55 4.39
CA TYR A 68 -6.70 2.67 2.95
C TYR A 68 -5.58 2.04 2.14
N TYR A 69 -4.32 2.23 2.57
CA TYR A 69 -3.16 1.60 1.93
C TYR A 69 -3.25 0.08 1.98
N TYR A 70 -3.57 -0.50 3.14
CA TYR A 70 -3.66 -1.95 3.30
C TYR A 70 -4.91 -2.54 2.66
N THR A 71 -6.03 -1.83 2.62
CA THR A 71 -7.20 -2.17 1.80
C THR A 71 -6.79 -2.26 0.32
N SER A 72 -6.08 -1.26 -0.19
CA SER A 72 -5.59 -1.26 -1.57
C SER A 72 -4.65 -2.44 -1.84
N PHE A 73 -3.65 -2.65 -0.98
CA PHE A 73 -2.71 -3.75 -1.15
C PHE A 73 -3.40 -5.12 -1.06
N GLY A 74 -4.39 -5.28 -0.19
CA GLY A 74 -5.22 -6.49 -0.10
C GLY A 74 -5.97 -6.80 -1.40
N TYR A 75 -6.55 -5.79 -2.05
CA TYR A 75 -7.15 -5.98 -3.37
C TYR A 75 -6.13 -6.36 -4.45
N VAL A 76 -4.92 -5.78 -4.43
CA VAL A 76 -3.83 -6.21 -5.32
C VAL A 76 -3.47 -7.68 -5.06
N MET A 77 -3.46 -8.13 -3.80
CA MET A 77 -3.20 -9.53 -3.49
C MET A 77 -4.32 -10.47 -3.98
N MET A 78 -5.60 -10.08 -3.86
CA MET A 78 -6.71 -10.87 -4.40
C MET A 78 -6.60 -11.07 -5.91
N MET A 79 -6.15 -10.03 -6.63
CA MET A 79 -5.95 -10.09 -8.08
C MET A 79 -4.99 -11.23 -8.47
N ASN A 80 -3.95 -11.49 -7.67
CA ASN A 80 -2.97 -12.55 -7.95
C ASN A 80 -3.57 -13.96 -7.90
N TYR A 81 -4.64 -14.15 -7.13
CA TYR A 81 -5.34 -15.45 -6.99
C TYR A 81 -6.54 -15.59 -7.92
N GLU A 82 -6.88 -14.54 -8.66
CA GLU A 82 -7.93 -14.55 -9.66
C GLU A 82 -7.38 -15.03 -11.02
N LYS A 83 -8.23 -15.66 -11.84
CA LYS A 83 -7.93 -16.07 -13.21
C LYS A 83 -8.66 -15.22 -14.24
N ASP A 84 -9.89 -14.81 -13.94
CA ASP A 84 -10.69 -14.00 -14.85
C ASP A 84 -10.14 -12.58 -14.97
N LYS A 85 -9.85 -12.13 -16.20
CA LYS A 85 -9.24 -10.82 -16.45
C LYS A 85 -10.15 -9.67 -16.02
N LEU A 86 -11.46 -9.79 -16.21
CA LEU A 86 -12.40 -8.75 -15.83
C LEU A 86 -12.49 -8.60 -14.31
N GLN A 87 -12.48 -9.72 -13.59
CA GLN A 87 -12.47 -9.72 -12.13
C GLN A 87 -11.14 -9.21 -11.57
N LYS A 88 -10.01 -9.49 -12.23
CA LYS A 88 -8.71 -8.85 -11.91
C LYS A 88 -8.79 -7.33 -12.01
N ASP A 89 -9.36 -6.81 -13.10
CA ASP A 89 -9.54 -5.37 -13.28
C ASP A 89 -10.42 -4.76 -12.18
N ARG A 90 -11.51 -5.44 -11.80
CA ARG A 90 -12.36 -5.00 -10.69
C ARG A 90 -11.61 -4.87 -9.38
N TYR A 91 -10.73 -5.82 -9.05
CA TYR A 91 -9.88 -5.68 -7.87
C TYR A 91 -8.91 -4.50 -7.99
N LEU A 92 -8.30 -4.27 -9.15
CA LEU A 92 -7.41 -3.12 -9.35
C LEU A 92 -8.15 -1.78 -9.32
N ASP A 93 -9.42 -1.73 -9.73
CA ASP A 93 -10.27 -0.54 -9.61
C ASP A 93 -10.57 -0.22 -8.13
N LEU A 94 -10.92 -1.24 -7.34
CA LEU A 94 -11.11 -1.11 -5.90
C LEU A 94 -9.82 -0.69 -5.19
N ALA A 95 -8.68 -1.28 -5.57
CA ALA A 95 -7.37 -0.89 -5.06
C ALA A 95 -7.07 0.58 -5.35
N SER A 96 -7.26 1.01 -6.61
CA SER A 96 -7.04 2.39 -7.03
C SER A 96 -7.90 3.37 -6.24
N LYS A 97 -9.19 3.02 -6.02
CA LYS A 97 -10.13 3.85 -5.26
C LYS A 97 -9.71 4.00 -3.79
N ALA A 98 -9.35 2.91 -3.13
CA ALA A 98 -8.88 2.95 -1.75
C ALA A 98 -7.58 3.78 -1.64
N LEU A 99 -6.62 3.55 -2.54
CA LEU A 99 -5.34 4.25 -2.52
C LEU A 99 -5.48 5.75 -2.80
N ALA A 100 -6.41 6.15 -3.68
CA ALA A 100 -6.69 7.55 -3.93
C ALA A 100 -7.06 8.30 -2.64
N HIS A 101 -7.86 7.70 -1.76
CA HIS A 101 -8.16 8.27 -0.45
C HIS A 101 -6.90 8.40 0.44
N ALA A 102 -6.04 7.38 0.49
CA ALA A 102 -4.76 7.48 1.19
C ALA A 102 -3.92 8.65 0.64
N GLY A 103 -3.86 8.80 -0.68
CA GLY A 103 -3.14 9.88 -1.35
C GLY A 103 -3.65 11.29 -1.01
N THR A 104 -4.95 11.45 -0.76
CA THR A 104 -5.48 12.75 -0.29
C THR A 104 -5.03 13.11 1.13
N LEU A 105 -4.74 12.11 1.97
CA LEU A 105 -4.30 12.31 3.35
C LEU A 105 -2.78 12.54 3.42
N VAL A 106 -2.01 11.87 2.55
CA VAL A 106 -0.54 11.90 2.53
C VAL A 106 0.03 12.00 1.10
N PRO A 107 -0.12 13.14 0.41
CA PRO A 107 0.18 13.26 -1.03
C PRO A 107 1.67 13.08 -1.42
N GLN A 108 2.58 13.16 -0.45
CA GLN A 108 4.02 12.98 -0.65
C GLN A 108 4.55 11.70 -0.01
N GLU A 109 3.68 10.80 0.46
CA GLU A 109 4.12 9.52 1.02
C GLU A 109 4.57 8.58 -0.09
N SER A 110 5.88 8.29 -0.10
CA SER A 110 6.54 7.41 -1.07
C SER A 110 5.90 6.01 -1.15
N GLU A 111 5.42 5.46 -0.03
CA GLU A 111 4.77 4.14 -0.02
C GLU A 111 3.44 4.15 -0.79
N VAL A 112 2.65 5.22 -0.64
CA VAL A 112 1.38 5.38 -1.37
C VAL A 112 1.66 5.52 -2.86
N VAL A 113 2.65 6.33 -3.24
CA VAL A 113 3.03 6.49 -4.66
C VAL A 113 3.62 5.21 -5.24
N ALA A 114 4.40 4.45 -4.46
CA ALA A 114 4.92 3.15 -4.89
C ALA A 114 3.78 2.16 -5.16
N LEU A 115 2.78 2.09 -4.29
CA LEU A 115 1.61 1.23 -4.48
C LEU A 115 0.75 1.67 -5.68
N GLU A 116 0.68 2.98 -5.97
CA GLU A 116 0.01 3.51 -7.18
C GLU A 116 0.71 2.98 -8.44
N GLY A 117 2.04 3.09 -8.48
CA GLY A 117 2.86 2.54 -9.54
C GLY A 117 2.72 1.01 -9.66
N PHE A 118 2.60 0.32 -8.52
CA PHE A 118 2.37 -1.12 -8.51
C PHE A 118 1.03 -1.51 -9.14
N ILE A 119 -0.05 -0.80 -8.81
CA ILE A 119 -1.38 -1.04 -9.42
C ILE A 119 -1.32 -0.85 -10.94
N LEU A 120 -0.65 0.20 -11.42
CA LEU A 120 -0.45 0.44 -12.85
C LEU A 120 0.36 -0.69 -13.51
N MET A 121 1.45 -1.14 -12.88
CA MET A 121 2.25 -2.29 -13.33
C MET A 121 1.40 -3.57 -13.40
N MET A 122 0.51 -3.76 -12.43
CA MET A 122 -0.41 -4.90 -12.41
C MET A 122 -1.42 -4.82 -13.55
N ARG A 123 -1.94 -3.64 -13.91
CA ARG A 123 -2.77 -3.47 -15.12
C ARG A 123 -2.03 -3.87 -16.40
N VAL A 124 -0.74 -3.53 -16.52
CA VAL A 124 0.10 -3.99 -17.65
C VAL A 124 0.17 -5.52 -17.66
N SER A 125 0.45 -6.16 -16.52
CA SER A 125 0.64 -7.61 -16.45
C SER A 125 -0.57 -8.47 -16.83
N ILE A 126 -1.80 -7.93 -16.74
CA ILE A 126 -3.03 -8.65 -17.13
C ILE A 126 -3.06 -8.93 -18.63
N ASP A 127 -2.60 -7.97 -19.44
CA ASP A 127 -2.52 -8.10 -20.89
C ASP A 127 -1.45 -7.14 -21.46
N PRO A 128 -0.16 -7.50 -21.39
CA PRO A 128 0.93 -6.58 -21.72
C PRO A 128 0.87 -6.03 -23.15
N ALA A 129 0.41 -6.85 -24.10
CA ALA A 129 0.35 -6.47 -25.51
C ALA A 129 -0.69 -5.36 -25.77
N SER A 130 -1.88 -5.45 -25.17
CA SER A 130 -2.93 -4.45 -25.35
C SER A 130 -2.80 -3.25 -24.41
N ARG A 131 -2.16 -3.44 -23.25
CA ARG A 131 -2.14 -2.45 -22.15
C ARG A 131 -0.81 -1.72 -21.98
N GLY A 132 0.27 -2.24 -22.56
CA GLY A 132 1.62 -1.68 -22.42
C GLY A 132 1.68 -0.21 -22.82
N GLN A 133 1.14 0.15 -23.99
CA GLN A 133 1.14 1.54 -24.48
C GLN A 133 0.44 2.50 -23.52
N GLN A 134 -0.65 2.07 -22.87
CA GLN A 134 -1.42 2.91 -21.97
C GLN A 134 -0.73 3.04 -20.61
N TYR A 135 -0.34 1.93 -19.99
CA TYR A 135 0.00 1.91 -18.56
C TYR A 135 1.50 1.80 -18.27
N ALA A 136 2.34 1.32 -19.20
CA ALA A 136 3.75 1.06 -18.88
C ALA A 136 4.54 2.35 -18.59
N GLY A 137 4.33 3.39 -19.39
CA GLY A 137 4.93 4.71 -19.16
C GLY A 137 4.48 5.31 -17.84
N GLN A 138 3.18 5.22 -17.53
CA GLN A 138 2.61 5.72 -16.28
C GLN A 138 3.16 4.97 -15.07
N ALA A 139 3.21 3.65 -15.11
CA ALA A 139 3.79 2.83 -14.03
C ALA A 139 5.24 3.24 -13.78
N THR A 140 6.06 3.32 -14.83
CA THR A 140 7.48 3.68 -14.72
C THR A 140 7.68 5.07 -14.13
N GLN A 141 6.94 6.08 -14.62
CA GLN A 141 7.03 7.45 -14.12
C GLN A 141 6.58 7.56 -12.66
N THR A 142 5.48 6.89 -12.29
CA THR A 142 4.97 6.89 -10.92
C THR A 142 5.95 6.21 -9.97
N LEU A 143 6.55 5.08 -10.35
CA LEU A 143 7.55 4.39 -9.55
C LEU A 143 8.84 5.21 -9.42
N ALA A 144 9.30 5.86 -10.50
CA ALA A 144 10.43 6.77 -10.45
C ALA A 144 10.16 7.97 -9.52
N ARG A 145 8.93 8.50 -9.52
CA ARG A 145 8.49 9.54 -8.57
C ARG A 145 8.52 9.03 -7.13
N ALA A 146 8.06 7.80 -6.86
CA ALA A 146 8.15 7.21 -5.52
C ALA A 146 9.60 7.12 -5.03
N VAL A 147 10.53 6.71 -5.89
CA VAL A 147 11.97 6.68 -5.59
C VAL A 147 12.51 8.09 -5.34
N ALA A 148 12.09 9.09 -6.13
CA ALA A 148 12.51 10.47 -5.92
C ALA A 148 12.00 11.09 -4.61
N LEU A 149 10.77 10.76 -4.21
CA LEU A 149 10.19 11.20 -2.93
C LEU A 149 10.93 10.62 -1.72
N ASN A 150 11.35 9.36 -1.82
CA ASN A 150 12.15 8.71 -0.78
C ASN A 150 13.16 7.73 -1.41
N PRO A 151 14.43 8.18 -1.61
CA PRO A 151 15.48 7.32 -2.15
C PRO A 151 15.83 6.11 -1.27
N GLN A 152 15.36 6.07 -0.03
CA GLN A 152 15.53 4.94 0.88
C GLN A 152 14.32 4.00 0.92
N ASN A 153 13.27 4.25 0.14
CA ASN A 153 12.15 3.33 0.03
C ASN A 153 12.56 2.09 -0.81
N PRO A 154 12.74 0.91 -0.19
CA PRO A 154 13.20 -0.27 -0.90
C PRO A 154 12.13 -0.84 -1.85
N ARG A 155 10.84 -0.69 -1.50
CA ARG A 155 9.71 -1.19 -2.32
C ARG A 155 9.57 -0.38 -3.61
N ALA A 156 9.69 0.94 -3.53
CA ALA A 156 9.67 1.81 -4.71
C ALA A 156 10.74 1.40 -5.73
N LEU A 157 11.97 1.19 -5.27
CA LEU A 157 13.08 0.78 -6.13
C LEU A 157 12.91 -0.65 -6.67
N ALA A 158 12.44 -1.58 -5.83
CA ALA A 158 12.19 -2.96 -6.25
C ALA A 158 11.11 -3.05 -7.35
N LEU A 159 10.02 -2.30 -7.20
CA LEU A 159 8.96 -2.24 -8.19
C LEU A 159 9.44 -1.58 -9.48
N LEU A 160 10.22 -0.49 -9.39
CA LEU A 160 10.82 0.15 -10.56
C LEU A 160 11.73 -0.83 -11.31
N ALA A 161 12.61 -1.53 -10.58
CA ALA A 161 13.47 -2.56 -11.15
C ALA A 161 12.65 -3.65 -11.86
N GLN A 162 11.57 -4.13 -11.24
CA GLN A 162 10.70 -5.15 -11.82
C GLN A 162 10.02 -4.67 -13.11
N MET A 163 9.55 -3.43 -13.13
CA MET A 163 8.93 -2.80 -14.30
C MET A 163 9.95 -2.65 -15.44
N GLN A 164 11.13 -2.10 -15.14
CA GLN A 164 12.23 -1.93 -16.10
C GLN A 164 12.68 -3.28 -16.68
N TYR A 165 12.82 -4.30 -15.83
CA TYR A 165 13.19 -5.65 -16.26
C TYR A 165 12.16 -6.23 -17.23
N GLY A 166 10.87 -6.15 -16.88
CA GLY A 166 9.78 -6.63 -17.72
C GLY A 166 9.73 -5.93 -19.08
N MET A 167 9.91 -4.60 -19.09
CA MET A 167 10.01 -3.83 -20.33
C MET A 167 11.22 -4.24 -21.17
N ALA A 168 12.39 -4.37 -20.56
CA ALA A 168 13.60 -4.76 -21.26
C ALA A 168 13.47 -6.14 -21.91
N GLN A 169 12.90 -7.11 -21.19
CA GLN A 169 12.59 -8.43 -21.75
C GLN A 169 11.60 -8.35 -22.91
N PHE A 170 10.54 -7.56 -22.78
CA PHE A 170 9.53 -7.41 -23.82
C PHE A 170 10.09 -6.82 -25.12
N PHE A 171 10.99 -5.83 -25.02
CA PHE A 171 11.62 -5.19 -26.17
C PHE A 171 12.92 -5.84 -26.64
N GLY A 172 13.40 -6.89 -25.96
CA GLY A 172 14.69 -7.51 -26.25
C GLY A 172 15.91 -6.61 -26.00
N SER A 173 15.78 -5.64 -25.08
CA SER A 173 16.87 -4.73 -24.70
C SER A 173 17.63 -5.24 -23.46
N SER A 174 18.73 -4.56 -23.12
CA SER A 174 19.53 -4.90 -21.94
C SER A 174 18.74 -4.80 -20.64
N THR A 175 18.90 -5.79 -19.75
CA THR A 175 18.34 -5.80 -18.39
C THR A 175 19.30 -5.26 -17.33
N ALA A 176 20.50 -4.80 -17.73
CA ALA A 176 21.58 -4.47 -16.80
C ALA A 176 21.18 -3.41 -15.75
N GLU A 177 20.49 -2.34 -16.16
CA GLU A 177 20.03 -1.28 -15.25
C GLU A 177 19.00 -1.82 -14.26
N ALA A 178 18.01 -2.56 -14.74
CA ALA A 178 16.99 -3.18 -13.90
C ALA A 178 17.61 -4.12 -12.86
N CYS A 179 18.63 -4.88 -13.26
CA CYS A 179 19.38 -5.76 -12.38
C CYS A 179 20.23 -5.00 -11.34
N ALA A 180 20.84 -3.87 -11.71
CA ALA A 180 21.51 -3.00 -10.77
C ALA A 180 20.53 -2.43 -9.72
N ASN A 181 19.35 -1.98 -10.18
CA ASN A 181 18.30 -1.49 -9.30
C ASN A 181 17.75 -2.58 -8.38
N ALA A 182 17.59 -3.82 -8.87
CA ALA A 182 17.16 -4.96 -8.06
C ALA A 182 18.15 -5.26 -6.92
N ARG A 183 19.46 -5.28 -7.22
CA ARG A 183 20.52 -5.44 -6.19
C ARG A 183 20.46 -4.35 -5.14
N SER A 184 20.38 -3.08 -5.57
CA SER A 184 20.30 -1.94 -4.65
C SER A 184 19.02 -1.98 -3.79
N ALA A 185 17.89 -2.42 -4.35
CA ALA A 185 16.67 -2.62 -3.59
C ALA A 185 16.84 -3.69 -2.49
N THR A 186 17.47 -4.82 -2.80
CA THR A 186 17.76 -5.87 -1.81
C THR A 186 18.66 -5.37 -0.68
N GLU A 187 19.70 -4.59 -1.00
CA GLU A 187 20.58 -3.95 0.00
C GLU A 187 19.80 -2.98 0.91
N LYS A 188 18.89 -2.19 0.32
CA LYS A 188 18.01 -1.30 1.09
C LYS A 188 17.04 -2.07 1.97
N PHE A 189 16.48 -3.18 1.51
CA PHE A 189 15.65 -4.05 2.35
C PHE A 189 16.43 -4.63 3.54
N ALA A 190 17.71 -4.95 3.37
CA ALA A 190 18.55 -5.48 4.45
C ALA A 190 18.80 -4.46 5.58
N THR A 191 18.74 -3.17 5.27
CA THR A 191 18.99 -2.06 6.21
C THR A 191 17.72 -1.28 6.55
N PHE A 192 16.57 -1.65 5.98
CA PHE A 192 15.31 -0.95 6.16
C PHE A 192 14.83 -1.05 7.62
N GLN A 193 14.61 0.10 8.25
CA GLN A 193 14.01 0.18 9.57
C GLN A 193 12.57 0.71 9.45
N PRO A 194 11.56 -0.08 9.88
CA PRO A 194 10.18 0.39 9.91
C PRO A 194 10.04 1.67 10.74
N ALA A 195 9.48 2.72 10.15
CA ALA A 195 9.29 4.01 10.85
C ALA A 195 8.27 3.91 12.01
N ASN A 196 7.36 2.95 11.94
CA ASN A 196 6.35 2.67 12.95
C ASN A 196 5.86 1.20 12.83
N PRO A 197 5.10 0.67 13.81
CA PRO A 197 4.63 -0.72 13.80
C PRO A 197 3.73 -1.11 12.62
N LEU A 198 3.14 -0.14 11.91
CA LEU A 198 2.28 -0.34 10.74
C LEU A 198 2.99 -0.01 9.42
N ALA A 199 4.27 0.38 9.45
CA ALA A 199 5.02 0.65 8.23
C ALA A 199 5.05 -0.61 7.34
N PRO A 200 4.95 -0.48 6.00
CA PRO A 200 4.90 -1.63 5.11
C PRO A 200 6.15 -2.52 5.21
N GLN A 201 5.94 -3.84 5.17
CA GLN A 201 7.00 -4.85 5.34
C GLN A 201 7.06 -5.89 4.20
N TRP A 202 6.26 -5.71 3.17
CA TRP A 202 6.27 -6.57 1.98
C TRP A 202 7.36 -6.15 0.98
N GLY A 203 7.53 -6.95 -0.08
CA GLY A 203 8.34 -6.60 -1.26
C GLY A 203 9.76 -7.12 -1.27
N ARG A 204 10.32 -7.52 -0.12
CA ARG A 204 11.69 -8.07 -0.05
C ARG A 204 11.87 -9.30 -0.94
N SER A 205 10.97 -10.27 -0.82
CA SER A 205 11.02 -11.49 -1.63
C SER A 205 10.87 -11.23 -3.13
N MET A 206 10.17 -10.16 -3.52
CA MET A 206 10.05 -9.74 -4.93
C MET A 206 11.40 -9.24 -5.46
N ALA A 207 12.09 -8.40 -4.69
CA ALA A 207 13.43 -7.90 -5.05
C ALA A 207 14.46 -9.03 -5.15
N GLU A 208 14.49 -9.93 -4.15
CA GLU A 208 15.39 -11.07 -4.12
C GLU A 208 15.15 -12.03 -5.29
N LYS A 209 13.87 -12.29 -5.62
CA LYS A 209 13.49 -13.10 -6.78
C LYS A 209 13.91 -12.46 -8.10
N LEU A 210 13.75 -11.15 -8.25
CA LEU A 210 14.20 -10.47 -9.46
C LEU A 210 15.72 -10.51 -9.57
N GLN A 211 16.43 -10.21 -8.49
CA GLN A 211 17.89 -10.26 -8.44
C GLN A 211 18.43 -11.64 -8.83
N SER A 212 17.79 -12.74 -8.41
CA SER A 212 18.24 -14.09 -8.77
C SER A 212 18.06 -14.43 -10.26
N THR A 213 17.21 -13.70 -10.98
CA THR A 213 17.08 -13.84 -12.44
C THR A 213 18.15 -13.08 -13.22
N CYS A 214 18.85 -12.15 -12.56
CA CYS A 214 19.93 -11.40 -13.16
C CYS A 214 21.16 -12.29 -13.31
N LYS A 215 21.61 -12.47 -14.56
CA LYS A 215 22.92 -13.04 -14.85
C LYS A 215 24.00 -12.03 -14.41
N GLU A 216 25.12 -12.55 -13.91
CA GLU A 216 26.31 -11.74 -13.62
C GLU A 216 26.82 -11.02 -14.87
#